data_AF-A0A2W2EJV7-F1
#
_entry.id   AF-A0A2W2EJV7-F1
#
_cell.length_a   1.000
_cell.length_b   1.000
_cell.length_c   1.000
_cell.angle_alpha   90.00
_cell.angle_beta   90.00
_cell.angle_gamma   90.00
#
_symmetry.space_group_name_H-M   'P 1'
#
loop_
_entity.id
_entity.type
_entity.pdbx_description
1 polymer ?
#
loop_
_entity_poly.entity_id
_entity_poly.type
_entity_poly.pdbx_seq_one_letter_code
_entity_poly.pdbx_strand_id
1 'polypeptide(L)'
;MSVMPWPPPEQPARSATPPVALTAHPVNPLPPRITPPAVSAPARRLPPGTWVFVPMALAAGSRWGQLLILGWVNDLPRAGGLAGMASELTGMLLRGLVWPRWNLELIEYRLPDNVRTLLFLGITVWLLSRLAARPAPSRAYQAFAVFGAVTVSALAAVLGGAAAVLLVTDDPILRGAPESWLPSAVFGAFLASLAYGPLLAWWATTRRGAGDRRDDGGRTR
;
A
#
# COMPACT_ATOMS: atom_id res chain seq x y z
N MET A 1 -19.65 22.85 -57.71
CA MET A 1 -18.93 23.78 -56.81
C MET A 1 -18.78 25.11 -57.54
N SER A 2 -19.55 26.12 -57.13
CA SER A 2 -19.20 27.52 -57.36
C SER A 2 -19.95 28.33 -56.30
N VAL A 3 -19.19 28.85 -55.34
CA VAL A 3 -19.66 29.59 -54.18
C VAL A 3 -19.86 31.03 -54.64
N MET A 4 -21.10 31.53 -54.62
CA MET A 4 -21.32 32.97 -54.79
C MET A 4 -20.84 33.71 -53.53
N PRO A 5 -20.00 34.76 -53.68
CA PRO A 5 -19.53 35.54 -52.55
C PRO A 5 -20.65 36.46 -52.04
N TRP A 6 -20.96 36.33 -50.76
CA TRP A 6 -21.86 37.21 -50.04
C TRP A 6 -21.22 38.60 -49.88
N PRO A 7 -21.91 39.71 -50.19
CA PRO A 7 -21.39 41.06 -50.02
C PRO A 7 -21.29 41.43 -48.53
N PRO A 8 -20.27 42.23 -48.14
CA PRO A 8 -20.07 42.58 -46.74
C PRO A 8 -21.20 43.52 -46.25
N PRO A 9 -21.76 43.29 -45.06
CA PRO A 9 -22.66 44.26 -44.46
C PRO A 9 -21.89 45.51 -44.02
N GLU A 10 -22.49 46.65 -44.34
CA GLU A 10 -22.03 48.02 -44.13
C GLU A 10 -21.68 48.32 -42.66
N GLN A 11 -20.58 49.04 -42.45
CA GLN A 11 -20.24 49.64 -41.16
C GLN A 11 -21.13 50.87 -40.93
N PRO A 12 -21.93 50.94 -39.85
CA PRO A 12 -22.62 52.17 -39.50
C PRO A 12 -21.63 53.22 -39.01
N ALA A 13 -21.74 54.41 -39.60
CA ALA A 13 -21.00 55.61 -39.22
C ALA A 13 -21.17 55.92 -37.72
N ARG A 14 -20.06 56.34 -37.09
CA ARG A 14 -20.04 56.90 -35.73
C ARG A 14 -20.90 58.16 -35.67
N SER A 15 -22.12 58.03 -35.14
CA SER A 15 -22.87 59.19 -34.65
C SER A 15 -22.41 59.53 -33.24
N ALA A 16 -21.76 60.69 -33.14
CA ALA A 16 -21.31 61.30 -31.90
C ALA A 16 -22.51 61.62 -30.99
N THR A 17 -22.66 60.83 -29.93
CA THR A 17 -23.40 61.21 -28.73
C THR A 17 -22.43 61.10 -27.55
N PRO A 18 -22.29 62.14 -26.72
CA PRO A 18 -21.41 62.07 -25.56
C PRO A 18 -21.95 61.01 -24.58
N PRO A 19 -21.12 60.07 -24.09
CA PRO A 19 -21.58 59.10 -23.11
C PRO A 19 -21.84 59.83 -21.80
N VAL A 20 -23.09 59.79 -21.35
CA VAL A 20 -23.46 60.07 -19.96
C VAL A 20 -22.58 59.17 -19.09
N ALA A 21 -21.75 59.79 -18.26
CA ALA A 21 -20.92 59.09 -17.29
C ALA A 21 -21.86 58.38 -16.30
N LEU A 22 -22.13 57.10 -16.54
CA LEU A 22 -22.66 56.20 -15.53
C LEU A 22 -21.63 56.16 -14.40
N THR A 23 -21.88 56.94 -13.36
CA THR A 23 -21.17 56.82 -12.08
C THR A 23 -21.50 55.44 -11.55
N ALA A 24 -20.62 54.47 -11.82
CA ALA A 24 -20.64 53.16 -11.20
C ALA A 24 -20.48 53.39 -9.70
N HIS A 25 -21.60 53.33 -8.97
CA HIS A 25 -21.57 53.30 -7.52
C HIS A 25 -20.79 52.04 -7.12
N PRO A 26 -19.74 52.14 -6.29
CA PRO A 26 -18.99 50.97 -5.87
C PRO A 26 -19.95 50.05 -5.13
N VAL A 27 -20.23 48.90 -5.76
CA VAL A 27 -20.98 47.82 -5.14
C VAL A 27 -20.21 47.43 -3.89
N ASN A 28 -20.90 47.55 -2.76
CA ASN A 28 -20.44 47.17 -1.44
C ASN A 28 -19.71 45.82 -1.51
N PRO A 29 -18.41 45.71 -1.17
CA PRO A 29 -17.69 44.45 -1.28
C PRO A 29 -18.40 43.42 -0.41
N LEU A 30 -18.74 42.28 -1.02
CA LEU A 30 -19.27 41.12 -0.33
C LEU A 30 -18.45 40.87 0.95
N PRO A 31 -19.10 40.56 2.09
CA PRO A 31 -18.39 40.33 3.33
C PRO A 31 -17.29 39.27 3.09
N PRO A 32 -16.10 39.44 3.68
CA PRO A 32 -14.98 38.54 3.48
C PRO A 32 -15.47 37.12 3.73
N ARG A 33 -15.33 36.24 2.73
CA ARG A 33 -15.61 34.81 2.91
C ARG A 33 -14.80 34.37 4.11
N ILE A 34 -15.49 34.05 5.20
CA ILE A 34 -14.91 33.39 6.36
C ILE A 34 -14.41 32.06 5.82
N THR A 35 -13.12 31.98 5.51
CA THR A 35 -12.47 30.73 5.13
C THR A 35 -12.74 29.79 6.30
N PRO A 36 -13.47 28.68 6.08
CA PRO A 36 -13.70 27.73 7.15
C PRO A 36 -12.34 27.32 7.71
N PRO A 37 -12.21 27.24 9.05
CA PRO A 37 -10.94 26.92 9.68
C PRO A 37 -10.37 25.66 9.03
N ALA A 38 -9.09 25.68 8.70
CA ALA A 38 -8.39 24.54 8.12
C ALA A 38 -8.72 23.31 8.97
N VAL A 39 -9.48 22.37 8.39
CA VAL A 39 -9.85 21.13 9.06
C VAL A 39 -8.55 20.50 9.54
N SER A 40 -8.40 20.40 10.85
CA SER A 40 -7.18 19.88 11.47
C SER A 40 -6.86 18.54 10.81
N ALA A 41 -5.67 18.43 10.24
CA ALA A 41 -5.26 17.21 9.56
C ALA A 41 -5.52 16.03 10.52
N PRO A 42 -6.31 15.02 10.12
CA PRO A 42 -6.64 13.93 11.01
C PRO A 42 -5.34 13.34 11.53
N ALA A 43 -5.23 13.21 12.87
CA ALA A 43 -4.07 12.62 13.53
C ALA A 43 -3.69 11.35 12.77
N ARG A 44 -2.41 11.21 12.39
CA ARG A 44 -1.90 10.05 11.62
C ARG A 44 -2.12 8.78 12.44
N ARG A 45 -3.31 8.21 12.37
CA ARG A 45 -3.65 6.95 12.99
C ARG A 45 -3.10 5.86 12.10
N LEU A 46 -2.26 5.00 12.67
CA LEU A 46 -1.84 3.79 11.99
C LEU A 46 -3.09 3.01 11.57
N PRO A 47 -3.09 2.42 10.35
CA PRO A 47 -4.18 1.58 9.90
C PRO A 47 -4.52 0.54 10.98
N PRO A 48 -5.80 0.29 11.27
CA PRO A 48 -6.20 -0.57 12.39
C PRO A 48 -5.72 -2.03 12.29
N GLY A 49 -5.19 -2.46 11.14
CA GLY A 49 -4.55 -3.78 10.96
C GLY A 49 -3.03 -3.80 11.19
N THR A 50 -2.36 -2.64 11.23
CA THR A 50 -0.90 -2.56 11.41
C THR A 50 -0.45 -3.16 12.74
N TRP A 51 -1.23 -2.94 13.80
CA TRP A 51 -0.95 -3.45 15.14
C TRP A 51 -0.99 -4.97 15.26
N VAL A 52 -1.68 -5.66 14.35
CA VAL A 52 -1.73 -7.13 14.31
C VAL A 52 -0.67 -7.67 13.37
N PHE A 53 -0.45 -6.99 12.23
CA PHE A 53 0.51 -7.42 11.23
C PHE A 53 1.94 -7.45 11.74
N VAL A 54 2.40 -6.38 12.40
CA VAL A 54 3.79 -6.30 12.89
C VAL A 54 4.11 -7.44 13.86
N PRO A 55 3.35 -7.67 14.96
CA PRO A 55 3.65 -8.78 15.86
C PRO A 55 3.46 -10.14 15.20
N MET A 56 2.51 -10.30 14.28
CA MET A 56 2.34 -11.56 13.54
C MET A 56 3.55 -11.88 12.67
N ALA A 57 4.03 -10.92 11.89
CA ALA A 57 5.19 -11.08 11.02
C ALA A 57 6.47 -11.30 11.84
N LEU A 58 6.62 -10.62 12.97
CA LEU A 58 7.72 -10.88 13.90
C LEU A 58 7.61 -12.27 14.56
N ALA A 59 6.43 -12.69 15.01
CA ALA A 59 6.25 -14.00 15.61
C ALA A 59 6.55 -15.12 14.60
N ALA A 60 5.95 -15.06 13.40
CA ALA A 60 6.17 -16.03 12.32
C ALA A 60 7.62 -16.04 11.82
N GLY A 61 8.24 -14.86 11.77
CA GLY A 61 9.62 -14.65 11.35
C GLY A 61 10.68 -15.05 12.37
N SER A 62 10.30 -15.23 13.64
CA SER A 62 11.24 -15.59 14.71
C SER A 62 11.74 -17.02 14.56
N ARG A 63 12.90 -17.36 15.16
CA ARG A 63 13.42 -18.73 15.18
C ARG A 63 12.39 -19.76 15.67
N TRP A 64 11.62 -19.43 16.70
CA TRP A 64 10.61 -20.32 17.27
C TRP A 64 9.38 -20.44 16.36
N GLY A 65 8.88 -19.34 15.82
CA GLY A 65 7.76 -19.35 14.88
C GLY A 65 8.10 -20.10 13.59
N GLN A 66 9.34 -19.94 13.10
CA GLN A 66 9.89 -20.70 11.98
C GLN A 66 9.80 -22.20 12.21
N LEU A 67 10.34 -22.69 13.33
CA LEU A 67 10.35 -24.12 13.65
C LEU A 67 8.94 -24.68 13.75
N LEU A 68 8.03 -23.94 14.39
CA LEU A 68 6.64 -24.36 14.57
C LEU A 68 5.87 -24.39 13.24
N ILE A 69 6.00 -23.36 12.40
CA ILE A 69 5.34 -23.31 11.10
C ILE A 69 5.91 -24.37 10.16
N LEU A 70 7.23 -24.58 10.15
CA LEU A 70 7.85 -25.64 9.35
C LEU A 70 7.44 -27.03 9.84
N GLY A 71 7.26 -27.22 11.15
CA GLY A 71 6.64 -28.42 11.73
C GLY A 71 5.26 -28.67 11.12
N TRP A 72 4.38 -27.67 11.15
CA TRP A 72 3.06 -27.78 10.54
C TRP A 72 3.10 -28.08 9.05
N VAL A 73 4.02 -27.48 8.29
CA VAL A 73 4.20 -27.77 6.86
C VAL A 73 4.57 -29.25 6.64
N ASN A 74 5.40 -29.82 7.51
CA ASN A 74 5.80 -31.22 7.43
C ASN A 74 4.67 -32.19 7.82
N ASP A 75 3.77 -31.75 8.69
CA ASP A 75 2.62 -32.52 9.18
C ASP A 75 1.40 -32.47 8.23
N LEU A 76 1.46 -31.67 7.14
CA LEU A 76 0.37 -31.58 6.18
C LEU A 76 0.13 -32.93 5.48
N PRO A 77 -1.14 -33.35 5.32
CA PRO A 77 -1.47 -34.64 4.71
C PRO A 77 -1.05 -34.67 3.24
N ARG A 78 -0.25 -35.67 2.87
CA ARG A 78 0.11 -35.94 1.47
C ARG A 78 -1.00 -36.74 0.79
N ALA A 79 -2.13 -36.09 0.58
CA ALA A 79 -3.26 -36.66 -0.15
C ALA A 79 -3.12 -36.43 -1.65
N GLY A 80 -3.68 -37.31 -2.48
CA GLY A 80 -3.84 -37.06 -3.91
C GLY A 80 -5.00 -36.11 -4.22
N GLY A 81 -5.09 -35.63 -5.46
CA GLY A 81 -6.22 -34.85 -5.97
C GLY A 81 -6.37 -33.45 -5.35
N LEU A 82 -7.62 -33.00 -5.15
CA LEU A 82 -7.93 -31.66 -4.64
C LEU A 82 -7.40 -31.42 -3.22
N ALA A 83 -7.45 -32.44 -2.35
CA ALA A 83 -6.91 -32.34 -1.00
C ALA A 83 -5.38 -32.14 -1.03
N GLY A 84 -4.69 -32.82 -1.94
CA GLY A 84 -3.27 -32.60 -2.21
C GLY A 84 -2.97 -31.16 -2.65
N MET A 85 -3.73 -30.64 -3.62
CA MET A 85 -3.58 -29.25 -4.07
C MET A 85 -3.79 -28.24 -2.93
N ALA A 86 -4.79 -28.45 -2.08
CA ALA A 86 -5.04 -27.60 -0.93
C ALA A 86 -3.90 -27.67 0.10
N SER A 87 -3.34 -28.86 0.34
CA SER A 87 -2.19 -29.04 1.25
C SER A 87 -0.94 -28.34 0.70
N GLU A 88 -0.65 -28.46 -0.60
CA GLU A 88 0.47 -27.79 -1.24
C GLU A 88 0.33 -26.26 -1.19
N LEU A 89 -0.85 -25.75 -1.51
CA LEU A 89 -1.14 -24.32 -1.41
C LEU A 89 -0.96 -23.82 0.03
N THR A 90 -1.46 -24.58 1.01
CA THR A 90 -1.29 -24.26 2.43
C THR A 90 0.19 -24.25 2.81
N GLY A 91 0.96 -25.24 2.36
CA GLY A 91 2.40 -25.31 2.57
C GLY A 91 3.14 -24.11 1.97
N MET A 92 2.77 -23.68 0.76
CA MET A 92 3.32 -22.48 0.12
C MET A 92 3.01 -21.21 0.91
N LEU A 93 1.77 -21.03 1.38
CA LEU A 93 1.37 -19.87 2.18
C LEU A 93 2.10 -19.84 3.53
N LEU A 94 2.24 -20.98 4.20
CA LEU A 94 2.98 -21.10 5.46
C LEU A 94 4.47 -20.77 5.26
N ARG A 95 5.09 -21.23 4.17
CA ARG A 95 6.46 -20.85 3.80
C ARG A 95 6.59 -19.35 3.52
N GLY A 96 5.58 -18.75 2.90
CA GLY A 96 5.49 -17.29 2.70
C GLY A 96 5.39 -16.53 4.02
N LEU A 97 4.64 -17.05 4.99
CA LEU A 97 4.50 -16.46 6.32
C LEU A 97 5.84 -16.39 7.07
N VAL A 98 6.70 -17.38 6.83
CA VAL A 98 8.02 -17.52 7.45
C VAL A 98 9.11 -16.70 6.73
N TRP A 99 8.81 -16.15 5.55
CA TRP A 99 9.78 -15.38 4.77
C TRP A 99 10.46 -14.20 5.48
N PRO A 100 9.77 -13.36 6.29
CA PRO A 100 10.41 -12.29 7.05
C PRO A 100 11.22 -12.88 8.23
N ARG A 101 12.36 -13.50 7.92
CA ARG A 101 13.24 -14.14 8.89
C ARG A 101 14.02 -13.09 9.66
N TRP A 102 14.06 -13.22 10.98
CA TRP A 102 14.90 -12.37 11.82
C TRP A 102 15.47 -13.15 13.01
N ASN A 103 16.60 -12.64 13.52
CA ASN A 103 17.28 -13.16 14.70
C ASN A 103 17.78 -12.00 15.55
N LEU A 104 17.64 -12.10 16.87
CA LEU A 104 18.17 -11.12 17.83
C LEU A 104 19.68 -11.21 17.98
N GLU A 105 20.27 -12.36 17.67
CA GLU A 105 21.72 -12.51 17.67
C GLU A 105 22.28 -11.70 16.50
N LEU A 106 22.89 -10.56 16.80
CA LEU A 106 23.60 -9.64 15.88
C LEU A 106 24.91 -10.26 15.38
N ILE A 107 24.86 -11.51 14.94
CA ILE A 107 25.97 -12.17 14.27
C ILE A 107 25.99 -11.65 12.83
N GLU A 108 27.16 -11.21 12.36
CA GLU A 108 27.39 -10.52 11.08
C GLU A 108 26.74 -11.24 9.87
N TYR A 109 26.75 -12.58 9.88
CA TYR A 109 26.13 -13.42 8.84
C TYR A 109 24.59 -13.31 8.74
N ARG A 110 23.89 -12.90 9.82
CA ARG A 110 22.41 -12.79 9.86
C ARG A 110 21.90 -11.36 9.73
N LEU A 111 22.80 -10.38 9.62
CA LEU A 111 22.43 -8.99 9.41
C LEU A 111 21.54 -8.77 8.17
N PRO A 112 21.80 -9.41 7.01
CA PRO A 112 20.99 -9.18 5.82
C PRO A 112 19.53 -9.63 5.97
N ASP A 113 19.30 -10.73 6.69
CA ASP A 113 17.95 -11.22 7.00
C ASP A 113 17.18 -10.23 7.89
N ASN A 114 17.84 -9.71 8.93
CA ASN A 114 17.26 -8.70 9.81
C ASN A 114 16.94 -7.42 9.04
N VAL A 115 17.88 -6.93 8.22
CA VAL A 115 17.68 -5.73 7.39
C VAL A 115 16.51 -5.93 6.43
N ARG A 116 16.46 -7.06 5.72
CA ARG A 116 15.35 -7.41 4.82
C ARG A 116 14.01 -7.39 5.55
N THR A 117 13.92 -8.03 6.71
CA THR A 117 12.68 -8.08 7.50
C THR A 117 12.27 -6.69 8.00
N LEU A 118 13.21 -5.89 8.51
CA LEU A 118 12.95 -4.53 8.94
C LEU A 118 12.49 -3.63 7.79
N LEU A 119 13.10 -3.75 6.61
CA LEU A 119 12.68 -3.04 5.41
C LEU A 119 11.27 -3.47 4.98
N PHE A 120 10.98 -4.76 4.98
CA PHE A 120 9.65 -5.27 4.65
C PHE A 120 8.59 -4.68 5.57
N LEU A 121 8.82 -4.73 6.89
CA LEU A 121 7.90 -4.17 7.88
C LEU A 121 7.77 -2.66 7.73
N GLY A 122 8.89 -1.94 7.68
CA GLY A 122 8.92 -0.47 7.61
C GLY A 122 8.23 0.06 6.36
N ILE A 123 8.55 -0.50 5.18
CA ILE A 123 7.95 -0.09 3.91
C ILE A 123 6.47 -0.46 3.87
N THR A 124 6.09 -1.65 4.35
CA THR A 124 4.67 -2.06 4.40
C THR A 124 3.87 -1.11 5.28
N VAL A 125 4.33 -0.85 6.52
CA VAL A 125 3.68 0.08 7.44
C VAL A 125 3.58 1.48 6.83
N TRP A 126 4.67 1.95 6.22
CA TRP A 126 4.71 3.26 5.57
C TRP A 126 3.70 3.34 4.41
N LEU A 127 3.68 2.38 3.49
CA LEU A 127 2.73 2.35 2.37
C LEU A 127 1.28 2.23 2.86
N LEU A 128 1.01 1.36 3.83
CA LEU A 128 -0.33 1.22 4.40
C LEU A 128 -0.80 2.51 5.08
N SER A 129 0.10 3.22 5.78
CA SER A 129 -0.22 4.52 6.37
C SER A 129 -0.55 5.57 5.31
N ARG A 130 0.17 5.56 4.17
CA ARG A 130 -0.09 6.44 3.02
C ARG A 130 -1.42 6.12 2.35
N LEU A 131 -1.75 4.83 2.21
CA LEU A 131 -3.02 4.38 1.65
C LEU A 131 -4.20 4.72 2.57
N ALA A 132 -4.04 4.61 3.89
CA ALA A 132 -5.09 4.96 4.84
C ALA A 132 -5.41 6.47 4.87
N ALA A 133 -4.43 7.33 4.54
CA ALA A 133 -4.62 8.77 4.46
C ALA A 133 -5.43 9.23 3.24
N ARG A 134 -5.73 8.33 2.27
CA ARG A 134 -6.49 8.66 1.06
C ARG A 134 -7.89 8.03 1.12
N PRO A 135 -8.95 8.79 0.80
CA PRO A 135 -10.26 8.18 0.58
C PRO A 135 -10.18 7.24 -0.62
N ALA A 136 -10.59 5.99 -0.43
CA ALA A 136 -10.59 4.98 -1.48
C ALA A 136 -11.99 4.90 -2.11
N PRO A 137 -12.11 4.85 -3.44
CA PRO A 137 -13.41 4.86 -4.12
C PRO A 137 -14.21 3.56 -3.90
N SER A 138 -13.56 2.42 -3.65
CA SER A 138 -14.24 1.14 -3.39
C SER A 138 -13.43 0.21 -2.47
N ARG A 139 -14.13 -0.76 -1.86
CA ARG A 139 -13.50 -1.80 -1.01
C ARG A 139 -12.56 -2.70 -1.81
N ALA A 140 -12.95 -3.06 -3.05
CA ALA A 140 -12.13 -3.86 -3.94
C ALA A 140 -10.82 -3.13 -4.31
N TYR A 141 -10.90 -1.85 -4.66
CA TYR A 141 -9.71 -1.03 -4.93
C TYR A 141 -8.77 -0.97 -3.72
N GLN A 142 -9.32 -0.80 -2.52
CA GLN A 142 -8.53 -0.80 -1.29
C GLN A 142 -7.84 -2.14 -1.06
N ALA A 143 -8.53 -3.27 -1.29
CA ALA A 143 -7.95 -4.61 -1.14
C ALA A 143 -6.77 -4.81 -2.10
N PHE A 144 -6.93 -4.46 -3.39
CA PHE A 144 -5.85 -4.53 -4.37
C PHE A 144 -4.70 -3.59 -4.03
N ALA A 145 -4.98 -2.37 -3.55
CA ALA A 145 -3.93 -1.42 -3.15
C ALA A 145 -3.12 -1.94 -1.96
N VAL A 146 -3.77 -2.57 -0.97
CA VAL A 146 -3.10 -3.21 0.17
C VAL A 146 -2.24 -4.39 -0.29
N PHE A 147 -2.79 -5.27 -1.12
CA PHE A 147 -2.03 -6.39 -1.69
C PHE A 147 -0.80 -5.92 -2.49
N GLY A 148 -0.99 -4.90 -3.33
CA GLY A 148 0.07 -4.25 -4.09
C GLY A 148 1.14 -3.64 -3.19
N ALA A 149 0.74 -2.94 -2.12
CA ALA A 149 1.68 -2.37 -1.16
C ALA A 149 2.55 -3.44 -0.49
N VAL A 150 1.97 -4.57 -0.09
CA VAL A 150 2.73 -5.69 0.49
C VAL A 150 3.70 -6.28 -0.54
N THR A 151 3.25 -6.46 -1.78
CA THR A 151 4.09 -7.00 -2.87
C THR A 151 5.27 -6.10 -3.17
N VAL A 152 5.03 -4.79 -3.33
CA VAL A 152 6.08 -3.78 -3.54
C VAL A 152 7.05 -3.75 -2.36
N SER A 153 6.54 -3.83 -1.13
CA SER A 153 7.38 -3.86 0.08
C SER A 153 8.26 -5.10 0.15
N ALA A 154 7.72 -6.27 -0.20
CA ALA A 154 8.47 -7.54 -0.19
C ALA A 154 9.60 -7.51 -1.24
N LEU A 155 9.33 -7.02 -2.45
CA LEU A 155 10.34 -6.87 -3.49
C LEU A 155 11.41 -5.83 -3.12
N ALA A 156 11.00 -4.68 -2.59
CA ALA A 156 11.93 -3.66 -2.11
C ALA A 156 12.83 -4.20 -0.97
N ALA A 157 12.27 -5.01 -0.08
CA ALA A 157 13.01 -5.68 0.98
C ALA A 157 14.02 -6.71 0.43
N VAL A 158 13.69 -7.47 -0.62
CA VAL A 158 14.66 -8.34 -1.30
C VAL A 158 15.85 -7.52 -1.81
N LEU A 159 15.58 -6.41 -2.51
CA LEU A 159 16.63 -5.56 -3.07
C LEU A 159 17.48 -4.91 -1.97
N GLY A 160 16.86 -4.42 -0.90
CA GLY A 160 17.59 -3.84 0.22
C GLY A 160 18.39 -4.87 1.03
N GLY A 161 17.85 -6.08 1.20
CA GLY A 161 18.59 -7.21 1.78
C GLY A 161 19.77 -7.62 0.91
N ALA A 162 19.58 -7.69 -0.41
CA ALA A 162 20.65 -7.97 -1.37
C ALA A 162 21.74 -6.89 -1.34
N ALA A 163 21.36 -5.62 -1.29
CA ALA A 163 22.30 -4.52 -1.13
C ALA A 163 23.06 -4.62 0.20
N ALA A 164 22.40 -4.99 1.30
CA ALA A 164 23.07 -5.23 2.58
C ALA A 164 24.09 -6.37 2.51
N VAL A 165 23.76 -7.47 1.82
CA VAL A 165 24.72 -8.56 1.58
C VAL A 165 25.95 -8.04 0.82
N LEU A 166 25.71 -7.32 -0.28
CA LEU A 166 26.79 -6.86 -1.15
C LEU A 166 27.67 -5.79 -0.49
N LEU A 167 27.11 -4.92 0.34
CA LEU A 167 27.83 -3.79 0.94
C LEU A 167 28.48 -4.14 2.28
N VAL A 168 27.89 -5.03 3.08
CA VAL A 168 28.27 -5.19 4.50
C VAL A 168 28.94 -6.52 4.78
N THR A 169 28.52 -7.62 4.13
CA THR A 169 29.13 -8.93 4.39
C THR A 169 30.38 -9.14 3.55
N ASP A 170 31.50 -9.45 4.20
CA ASP A 170 32.72 -9.93 3.55
C ASP A 170 32.69 -11.41 3.16
N ASP A 171 31.52 -12.04 3.27
CA ASP A 171 31.33 -13.44 2.88
C ASP A 171 31.44 -13.60 1.34
N PRO A 172 32.51 -14.27 0.85
CA PRO A 172 32.75 -14.42 -0.58
C PRO A 172 31.74 -15.35 -1.25
N ILE A 173 31.08 -16.24 -0.50
CA ILE A 173 30.07 -17.17 -1.04
C ILE A 173 28.79 -16.39 -1.38
N LEU A 174 28.37 -15.50 -0.48
CA LEU A 174 27.17 -14.69 -0.66
C LEU A 174 27.38 -13.58 -1.72
N ARG A 175 28.57 -12.97 -1.77
CA ARG A 175 28.95 -11.98 -2.78
C ARG A 175 29.24 -12.59 -4.17
N GLY A 176 29.83 -13.78 -4.22
CA GLY A 176 30.36 -14.37 -5.45
C GLY A 176 29.31 -14.94 -6.41
N ALA A 177 28.10 -15.23 -5.93
CA ALA A 177 27.07 -15.86 -6.76
C ALA A 177 25.64 -15.38 -6.43
N PRO A 178 25.32 -14.08 -6.63
CA PRO A 178 23.96 -13.55 -6.40
C PRO A 178 22.89 -14.30 -7.19
N GLU A 179 23.22 -14.79 -8.38
CA GLU A 179 22.33 -15.55 -9.26
C GLU A 179 21.80 -16.85 -8.63
N SER A 180 22.55 -17.43 -7.69
CA SER A 180 22.19 -18.69 -7.02
C SER A 180 21.11 -18.52 -5.93
N TRP A 181 21.09 -17.38 -5.24
CA TRP A 181 20.20 -17.17 -4.09
C TRP A 181 19.10 -16.13 -4.36
N LEU A 182 19.33 -15.17 -5.26
CA LEU A 182 18.38 -14.10 -5.56
C LEU A 182 17.02 -14.63 -6.08
N PRO A 183 16.96 -15.63 -6.99
CA PRO A 183 15.68 -16.19 -7.44
C PRO A 183 14.85 -16.77 -6.30
N SER A 184 15.51 -17.46 -5.34
CA SER A 184 14.85 -18.00 -4.15
C SER A 184 14.33 -16.89 -3.24
N ALA A 185 15.09 -15.81 -3.07
CA ALA A 185 14.65 -14.65 -2.29
C ALA A 185 13.43 -13.95 -2.91
N VAL A 186 13.43 -13.77 -4.23
CA VAL A 186 12.31 -13.20 -5.00
C VAL A 186 11.07 -14.10 -4.92
N PHE A 187 11.23 -15.40 -5.13
CA PHE A 187 10.13 -16.36 -5.00
C PHE A 187 9.55 -16.35 -3.59
N GLY A 188 10.40 -16.30 -2.57
CA GLY A 188 9.97 -16.14 -1.18
C GLY A 188 9.19 -14.83 -0.94
N ALA A 189 9.61 -13.72 -1.55
CA ALA A 189 8.90 -12.44 -1.44
C ALA A 189 7.51 -12.50 -2.08
N PHE A 190 7.37 -13.23 -3.18
CA PHE A 190 6.08 -13.49 -3.80
C PHE A 190 5.18 -14.37 -2.92
N LEU A 191 5.73 -15.44 -2.31
CA LEU A 191 4.98 -16.23 -1.34
C LEU A 191 4.57 -15.39 -0.12
N ALA A 192 5.45 -14.51 0.36
CA ALA A 192 5.15 -13.59 1.44
C ALA A 192 4.01 -12.64 1.06
N SER A 193 4.00 -12.09 -0.16
CA SER A 193 2.91 -11.22 -0.60
C SER A 193 1.58 -11.97 -0.74
N LEU A 194 1.60 -13.23 -1.20
CA LEU A 194 0.43 -14.11 -1.22
C LEU A 194 -0.09 -14.48 0.17
N ALA A 195 0.79 -14.62 1.17
CA ALA A 195 0.39 -14.89 2.54
C ALA A 195 -0.15 -13.63 3.24
N TYR A 196 0.67 -12.58 3.30
CA TYR A 196 0.36 -11.36 4.06
C TYR A 196 -0.62 -10.43 3.35
N GLY A 197 -0.60 -10.36 2.01
CA GLY A 197 -1.41 -9.45 1.21
C GLY A 197 -2.91 -9.66 1.41
N PRO A 198 -3.46 -10.86 1.16
CA PRO A 198 -4.87 -11.17 1.38
C PRO A 198 -5.28 -11.04 2.85
N LEU A 199 -4.43 -11.48 3.78
CA LEU A 199 -4.69 -11.32 5.23
C LEU A 199 -4.87 -9.84 5.59
N LEU A 200 -3.96 -8.97 5.15
CA LEU A 200 -4.04 -7.54 5.37
C LEU A 200 -5.22 -6.89 4.65
N ALA A 201 -5.50 -7.29 3.41
CA ALA A 201 -6.61 -6.77 2.62
C ALA A 201 -7.97 -7.12 3.23
N TRP A 202 -8.13 -8.35 3.73
CA TRP A 202 -9.30 -8.80 4.48
C TRP A 202 -9.51 -7.97 5.75
N TRP A 203 -8.45 -7.76 6.53
CA TRP A 203 -8.51 -6.94 7.73
C TRP A 203 -8.85 -5.46 7.45
N ALA A 204 -8.30 -4.90 6.38
CA ALA A 204 -8.55 -3.52 5.97
C ALA A 204 -10.00 -3.27 5.52
N THR A 205 -10.62 -4.27 4.90
CA THR A 205 -12.00 -4.17 4.37
C THR A 205 -13.07 -4.44 5.41
N THR A 206 -12.85 -5.39 6.32
CA THR A 206 -13.82 -5.77 7.37
C THR A 206 -14.06 -4.68 8.42
N ARG A 207 -13.02 -3.95 8.85
CA ARG A 207 -13.18 -2.91 9.90
C ARG A 207 -13.83 -1.61 9.44
N ARG A 208 -13.72 -1.22 8.16
CA ARG A 208 -14.43 -0.03 7.63
C ARG A 208 -15.95 -0.20 7.65
N GLY A 209 -16.45 -1.41 7.39
CA GLY A 209 -17.89 -1.69 7.42
C GLY A 209 -18.54 -1.62 8.80
N ALA A 210 -17.76 -1.72 9.88
CA ALA A 210 -18.26 -1.58 11.25
C ALA A 210 -18.34 -0.12 11.72
N GLY A 211 -17.58 0.78 11.09
CA GLY A 211 -17.63 2.23 11.35
C GLY A 211 -18.82 2.90 10.68
N ASP A 212 -19.03 2.64 9.39
CA ASP A 212 -20.14 3.23 8.60
C ASP A 212 -21.52 2.95 9.21
N ARG A 213 -21.75 1.73 9.72
CA ARG A 213 -23.06 1.34 10.29
C ARG A 213 -23.44 2.07 11.58
N ARG A 214 -22.49 2.71 12.28
CA ARG A 214 -22.80 3.44 13.52
C ARG A 214 -23.25 4.87 13.27
N ASP A 215 -22.89 5.46 12.14
CA ASP A 215 -23.24 6.86 11.84
C ASP A 215 -24.64 7.00 11.20
N ASP A 216 -25.16 5.94 10.57
CA ASP A 216 -26.51 5.95 9.99
C ASP A 216 -27.65 5.72 11.01
N GLY A 217 -27.33 5.31 12.24
CA GLY A 217 -28.32 5.01 13.29
C GLY A 217 -28.83 6.22 14.08
N GLY A 218 -28.27 7.41 13.86
CA GLY A 218 -28.54 8.61 14.68
C GLY A 218 -29.55 9.61 14.10
N ARG A 219 -30.13 9.34 12.92
CA ARG A 219 -31.01 10.29 12.20
C ARG A 219 -32.48 9.87 12.19
N THR A 220 -33.00 9.46 13.34
CA THR A 220 -34.45 9.39 13.56
C THR A 220 -34.77 9.75 15.00
N ARG A 221 -34.99 11.05 15.25
CA ARG A 221 -35.94 11.59 16.23
C ARG A 221 -36.08 13.08 16.06
#